data_AF-A0A1D2MSB7-F1
#
_entry.id   AF-A0A1D2MSB7-F1
#
_cell.length_a   1.000
_cell.length_b   1.000
_cell.length_c   1.000
_cell.angle_alpha   90.00
_cell.angle_beta   90.00
_cell.angle_gamma   90.00
#
_symmetry.space_group_name_H-M   'P 1'
#
loop_
_entity.id
_entity.type
_entity.pdbx_description
1 polymer ?
#
loop_
_entity_poly.entity_id
_entity_poly.type
_entity_poly.pdbx_seq_one_letter_code
_entity_poly.pdbx_strand_id
1 'polypeptide(L)'
;MAKERATIAVYGRECQLETYEVLVAPYSSISWVPGPPVGITYPHAVVGGVSDAGETLFIGRVLHNGTWVVGKIHGTHGVCYIPSKGNVFGYKDFEILVQNHYDSVDISSVSECD
;
A
#
# COMPACT_ATOMS: atom_id res chain seq x y z
N MET A 1 11.32 -8.93 13.99
CA MET A 1 12.63 -8.91 13.30
C MET A 1 12.42 -8.16 12.00
N ALA A 2 13.16 -7.07 11.77
CA ALA A 2 13.13 -6.38 10.49
C ALA A 2 13.86 -7.25 9.45
N LYS A 3 13.30 -7.39 8.24
CA LYS A 3 14.03 -8.05 7.15
C LYS A 3 15.14 -7.10 6.69
N GLU A 4 16.38 -7.58 6.63
CA GLU A 4 17.55 -6.84 6.12
C GLU A 4 17.54 -6.66 4.59
N ARG A 5 16.52 -7.22 3.91
CA ARG A 5 16.36 -7.21 2.45
C ARG A 5 14.91 -6.89 2.10
N ALA A 6 14.70 -6.10 1.05
CA ALA A 6 13.38 -5.92 0.48
C ALA A 6 12.94 -7.18 -0.27
N THR A 7 11.66 -7.50 -0.16
CA THR A 7 11.07 -8.66 -0.80
C THR A 7 9.88 -8.22 -1.62
N ILE A 8 9.85 -8.57 -2.91
CA ILE A 8 8.74 -8.26 -3.80
C ILE A 8 8.14 -9.54 -4.40
N ALA A 9 6.84 -9.51 -4.65
CA ALA A 9 6.14 -10.57 -5.37
C ALA A 9 6.15 -10.27 -6.87
N VAL A 10 6.82 -11.11 -7.68
CA VAL A 10 6.88 -10.96 -9.14
C VAL A 10 6.69 -12.32 -9.80
N TYR A 11 5.83 -12.42 -10.82
CA TYR A 11 5.54 -13.66 -11.56
C TYR A 11 5.24 -14.89 -10.67
N GLY A 12 4.52 -14.67 -9.56
CA GLY A 12 4.18 -15.74 -8.61
C GLY A 12 5.34 -16.22 -7.73
N ARG A 13 6.50 -15.58 -7.79
CA ARG A 13 7.67 -15.90 -6.96
C ARG A 13 8.04 -14.73 -6.05
N GLU A 14 8.64 -15.09 -4.92
CA GLU A 14 9.31 -14.17 -4.02
C GLU A 14 10.70 -13.84 -4.59
N CYS A 15 10.95 -12.56 -4.88
CA CYS A 15 12.26 -12.06 -5.29
C CYS A 15 12.85 -11.19 -4.16
N GLN A 16 14.07 -11.51 -3.73
CA GLN A 16 14.83 -10.68 -2.79
C GLN A 16 15.67 -9.69 -3.56
N LEU A 17 15.57 -8.41 -3.21
CA LEU A 17 16.36 -7.34 -3.82
C LEU A 17 17.42 -6.84 -2.85
N GLU A 18 18.64 -6.65 -3.36
CA GLU A 18 19.76 -6.08 -2.58
C GLU A 18 19.75 -4.55 -2.59
N THR A 19 19.19 -3.96 -3.64
CA THR A 19 18.98 -2.50 -3.75
C THR A 19 17.49 -2.23 -3.85
N TYR A 20 16.98 -1.32 -3.04
CA TYR A 20 15.58 -0.95 -2.99
C TYR A 20 15.41 0.48 -2.50
N GLU A 21 14.28 1.07 -2.85
CA GLU A 21 13.86 2.37 -2.33
C GLU A 21 12.79 2.17 -1.26
N VAL A 22 12.77 3.04 -0.26
CA VAL A 22 11.78 3.02 0.82
C VAL A 22 10.89 4.23 0.66
N LEU A 23 9.57 3.99 0.60
CA LEU A 23 8.60 5.07 0.71
C LEU A 23 8.64 5.64 2.13
N VAL A 24 9.03 6.90 2.26
CA VAL A 24 9.04 7.64 3.53
C VAL A 24 8.04 8.78 3.43
N ALA A 25 7.15 8.88 4.39
CA ALA A 25 6.19 9.97 4.50
C ALA A 25 5.95 10.30 5.98
N PRO A 26 5.62 11.56 6.32
CA PRO A 26 5.10 11.89 7.64
C PRO A 26 3.92 10.98 8.02
N TYR A 27 3.85 10.53 9.27
CA TYR A 27 2.75 9.68 9.73
C TYR A 27 1.36 10.32 9.52
N SER A 28 1.27 11.65 9.53
CA SER A 28 0.02 12.38 9.32
C SER A 28 -0.41 12.49 7.86
N SER A 29 0.46 12.19 6.89
CA SER A 29 0.18 12.36 5.47
C SER A 29 -0.28 11.09 4.76
N ILE A 30 -0.25 9.93 5.44
CA ILE A 30 -0.67 8.65 4.86
C ILE A 30 -1.50 7.84 5.87
N SER A 31 -2.47 7.09 5.37
CA SER A 31 -3.31 6.20 6.17
C SER A 31 -3.48 4.84 5.50
N TRP A 32 -3.62 3.81 6.32
CA TRP A 32 -4.10 2.50 5.87
C TRP A 32 -5.62 2.46 6.02
N VAL A 33 -6.32 2.16 4.94
CA VAL A 33 -7.79 2.05 4.93
C VAL A 33 -8.21 0.70 4.37
N PRO A 34 -9.35 0.13 4.79
CA PRO A 34 -9.87 -1.10 4.20
C PRO A 34 -9.96 -1.00 2.68
N GLY A 35 -9.46 -2.03 1.99
CA GLY A 35 -9.49 -2.10 0.54
C GLY A 35 -10.94 -2.09 0.03
N PRO A 36 -11.30 -1.21 -0.93
CA PRO A 36 -12.63 -1.23 -1.50
C PRO A 36 -12.90 -2.52 -2.27
N PRO A 37 -14.19 -2.89 -2.44
CA PRO A 37 -14.61 -3.98 -3.31
C PRO A 37 -14.02 -3.88 -4.73
N VAL A 38 -13.88 -5.02 -5.39
CA VAL A 38 -13.35 -5.11 -6.77
C VAL A 38 -14.09 -4.17 -7.71
N GLY A 39 -13.34 -3.41 -8.52
CA GLY A 39 -13.90 -2.51 -9.53
C GLY A 39 -14.19 -1.08 -9.06
N ILE A 40 -13.91 -0.75 -7.80
CA ILE A 40 -13.98 0.63 -7.29
C ILE A 40 -12.60 1.29 -7.37
N THR A 41 -12.58 2.56 -7.77
CA THR A 41 -11.36 3.37 -7.87
C THR A 41 -10.81 3.65 -6.48
N TYR A 42 -9.48 3.71 -6.34
CA TYR A 42 -8.81 4.04 -5.09
C TYR A 42 -8.42 5.53 -5.06
N PRO A 43 -9.30 6.45 -4.63
CA PRO A 43 -8.94 7.87 -4.54
C PRO A 43 -7.75 8.03 -3.60
N HIS A 44 -6.76 8.80 -4.05
CA HIS A 44 -5.53 9.10 -3.30
C HIS A 44 -4.66 7.89 -2.94
N ALA A 45 -4.91 6.72 -3.53
CA ALA A 45 -4.05 5.57 -3.29
C ALA A 45 -2.64 5.81 -3.81
N VAL A 46 -1.69 5.37 -3.00
CA VAL A 46 -0.28 5.45 -3.37
C VAL A 46 0.01 4.41 -4.44
N VAL A 47 0.41 4.90 -5.62
CA VAL A 47 0.89 4.06 -6.72
C VAL A 47 2.23 3.45 -6.33
N GLY A 48 2.29 2.12 -6.36
CA GLY A 48 3.50 1.35 -6.05
C GLY A 48 4.25 0.86 -7.30
N GLY A 49 3.65 0.97 -8.48
CA GLY A 49 4.27 0.58 -9.74
C GLY A 49 3.24 0.31 -10.84
N VAL A 50 3.70 -0.40 -11.89
CA VAL A 50 2.89 -0.78 -13.06
C VAL A 50 3.14 -2.26 -13.36
N SER A 51 2.11 -3.00 -13.75
CA SER A 51 2.22 -4.39 -14.19
C SER A 51 2.88 -4.50 -15.56
N ASP A 52 3.28 -5.70 -15.92
CA ASP A 52 3.75 -6.07 -17.26
C ASP A 52 2.70 -5.85 -18.35
N ALA A 53 1.41 -5.91 -18.00
CA ALA A 53 0.29 -5.56 -18.88
C ALA A 53 -0.05 -4.05 -18.90
N GLY A 54 0.69 -3.22 -18.17
CA GLY A 54 0.49 -1.77 -18.12
C GLY A 54 -0.55 -1.30 -17.08
N GLU A 55 -0.99 -2.17 -16.18
CA GLU A 55 -1.98 -1.81 -15.15
C GLU A 55 -1.32 -1.20 -13.91
N THR A 56 -1.93 -0.15 -13.36
CA THR A 56 -1.44 0.48 -12.12
C THR A 56 -1.52 -0.50 -10.94
N LEU A 57 -0.42 -0.61 -10.20
CA LEU A 57 -0.33 -1.38 -8.97
C LEU A 57 -0.28 -0.43 -7.78
N PHE A 58 -0.94 -0.79 -6.68
CA PHE A 58 -1.00 0.01 -5.46
C PHE A 58 -0.30 -0.69 -4.29
N ILE A 59 0.00 0.08 -3.24
CA ILE A 59 0.61 -0.45 -2.02
C ILE A 59 -0.50 -0.93 -1.07
N GLY A 60 -0.44 -2.20 -0.68
CA GLY A 60 -1.38 -2.79 0.27
C GLY A 60 -0.68 -3.47 1.44
N ARG A 61 -1.44 -3.84 2.46
CA ARG A 61 -0.99 -4.75 3.51
C ARG A 61 -2.10 -5.72 3.92
N VAL A 62 -1.68 -6.88 4.42
CA VAL A 62 -2.58 -7.96 4.85
C VAL A 62 -2.14 -8.48 6.21
N LEU A 63 -3.08 -9.02 6.98
CA LEU A 63 -2.76 -9.74 8.21
C LEU A 63 -2.45 -11.21 7.87
N HIS A 64 -1.16 -11.55 7.75
CA HIS A 64 -0.69 -12.89 7.44
C HIS A 64 -0.04 -13.52 8.67
N ASN A 65 -0.59 -14.65 9.16
CA ASN A 65 -0.08 -15.36 10.33
C ASN A 65 0.10 -14.45 11.58
N GLY A 66 -0.88 -13.58 11.83
CA GLY A 66 -0.88 -12.67 12.97
C GLY A 66 0.06 -11.46 12.84
N THR A 67 0.69 -11.26 11.68
CA THR A 67 1.57 -10.11 11.42
C THR A 67 1.09 -9.33 10.19
N TRP A 68 1.16 -8.00 10.26
CA TRP A 68 0.91 -7.16 9.09
C TRP A 68 2.07 -7.23 8.10
N VAL A 69 1.77 -7.61 6.86
CA VAL A 69 2.74 -7.76 5.78
C VAL A 69 2.34 -6.89 4.61
N VAL A 70 3.26 -6.05 4.14
CA VAL A 70 3.06 -5.18 2.98
C VAL A 70 3.22 -5.98 1.68
N GLY A 71 2.38 -5.67 0.69
CA GLY A 71 2.36 -6.30 -0.62
C GLY A 71 1.89 -5.35 -1.71
N LYS A 72 1.68 -5.91 -2.91
CA LYS A 72 1.18 -5.16 -4.07
C LYS A 72 -0.28 -5.48 -4.31
N ILE A 73 -1.10 -4.46 -4.53
CA ILE A 73 -2.51 -4.61 -4.92
C ILE A 73 -2.61 -4.54 -6.42
N HIS A 74 -3.29 -5.52 -7.00
CA HIS A 74 -3.68 -5.52 -8.40
C HIS A 74 -5.17 -5.18 -8.48
N GLY A 75 -5.49 -3.93 -8.82
CA GLY A 75 -6.84 -3.38 -8.68
C GLY A 75 -7.91 -4.16 -9.46
N THR A 76 -7.59 -4.55 -10.69
CA THR A 76 -8.48 -5.34 -11.56
C THR A 76 -8.69 -6.78 -11.07
N HIS A 77 -7.72 -7.34 -10.34
CA HIS A 77 -7.89 -8.66 -9.70
C HIS A 77 -8.65 -8.54 -8.38
N GLY A 78 -8.62 -7.36 -7.74
CA GLY A 78 -9.11 -7.17 -6.38
C GLY A 78 -8.32 -8.00 -5.36
N VAL A 79 -7.00 -8.11 -5.56
CA VAL A 79 -6.13 -8.97 -4.75
C VAL A 79 -4.87 -8.20 -4.33
N CYS A 80 -4.53 -8.30 -3.03
CA CYS A 80 -3.21 -7.95 -2.52
C CYS A 80 -2.31 -9.19 -2.49
N TYR A 81 -1.18 -9.13 -3.18
CA TYR A 81 -0.19 -10.19 -3.23
C TYR A 81 0.97 -9.88 -2.28
N ILE A 82 1.24 -10.80 -1.35
CA ILE A 82 2.39 -10.73 -0.45
C ILE A 82 3.37 -11.87 -0.70
N PRO A 83 4.69 -11.61 -0.61
CA PRO A 83 5.69 -12.65 -0.56
C PRO A 83 5.83 -13.19 0.88
N SER A 84 5.83 -14.51 1.04
CA SER A 84 6.07 -15.18 2.32
C SER A 84 6.67 -16.57 2.10
N LYS A 85 7.78 -16.86 2.79
CA LYS A 85 8.44 -18.18 2.82
C LYS A 85 8.70 -18.78 1.42
N GLY A 86 9.20 -17.98 0.49
CA GLY A 86 9.53 -18.39 -0.88
C GLY A 86 8.33 -18.47 -1.84
N ASN A 87 7.12 -18.15 -1.36
CA ASN A 87 5.89 -18.21 -2.15
C ASN A 87 5.19 -16.85 -2.20
N VAL A 88 4.22 -16.72 -3.10
CA VAL A 88 3.34 -15.55 -3.19
C VAL A 88 1.92 -15.96 -2.83
N PHE A 89 1.30 -15.22 -1.93
CA PHE A 89 -0.08 -15.44 -1.48
C PHE A 89 -0.94 -14.25 -1.89
N GLY A 90 -2.14 -14.53 -2.40
CA GLY A 90 -3.14 -13.51 -2.76
C GLY A 90 -4.25 -13.43 -1.71
N TYR A 91 -4.59 -12.21 -1.30
CA TYR A 91 -5.64 -11.90 -0.33
C TYR A 91 -6.68 -10.96 -0.94
N LYS A 92 -7.96 -11.25 -0.71
CA LYS A 92 -9.07 -10.33 -1.04
C LYS A 92 -9.35 -9.33 0.08
N ASP A 93 -9.06 -9.71 1.32
CA ASP A 93 -9.15 -8.83 2.48
C ASP A 93 -7.78 -8.20 2.72
N PHE A 94 -7.68 -6.89 2.48
CA PHE A 94 -6.45 -6.12 2.63
C PHE A 94 -6.77 -4.67 3.01
N GLU A 95 -5.75 -3.96 3.46
CA GLU A 95 -5.77 -2.51 3.58
C GLU A 95 -4.92 -1.89 2.46
N ILE A 96 -5.35 -0.75 1.95
CA ILE A 96 -4.61 0.04 0.95
C ILE A 96 -4.01 1.28 1.60
N LEU A 97 -2.82 1.66 1.14
CA LEU A 97 -2.17 2.90 1.55
C LEU A 97 -2.70 4.08 0.73
N VAL A 98 -3.23 5.10 1.40
CA VAL A 98 -3.73 6.34 0.78
C VAL A 98 -2.99 7.56 1.31
N GLN A 99 -2.87 8.60 0.48
CA GLN A 99 -2.44 9.92 0.91
C GLN A 99 -3.60 10.66 1.57
N ASN A 100 -3.36 11.22 2.75
CA ASN A 100 -4.31 12.10 3.40
C ASN A 100 -4.25 13.46 2.70
N HIS A 101 -5.39 13.93 2.21
CA HIS A 101 -5.48 15.35 1.86
C HIS A 101 -5.50 16.16 3.15
N TYR A 102 -4.48 16.97 3.36
CA TYR A 102 -4.69 18.19 4.13
C TYR A 102 -5.57 19.06 3.25
N ASP A 103 -6.88 19.08 3.52
CA ASP A 103 -7.65 20.28 3.18
C ASP A 103 -6.86 21.43 3.80
N SER A 104 -6.40 22.35 2.97
CA SER A 104 -5.75 23.57 3.40
C SER A 104 -6.53 24.14 4.57
N VAL A 105 -5.96 24.09 5.78
CA VAL A 105 -6.56 24.73 6.95
C VAL A 105 -6.65 26.20 6.57
N ASP A 106 -7.87 26.69 6.39
CA ASP A 106 -8.07 28.11 6.19
C ASP A 106 -7.78 28.82 7.52
N ILE A 107 -6.56 29.36 7.61
CA ILE A 107 -6.04 30.08 8.78
C ILE A 107 -6.88 31.36 9.04
N SER A 108 -7.81 31.72 8.16
CA SER A 108 -8.75 32.83 8.39
C SER A 108 -9.79 32.59 9.51
N SER A 109 -9.91 31.37 10.05
CA SER A 109 -10.90 31.02 11.08
C SER A 109 -10.38 31.02 12.53
N VAL A 110 -9.10 31.37 12.76
CA VAL A 110 -8.60 31.59 14.13
C VAL A 110 -9.09 32.95 14.60
N SER A 111 -10.31 33.03 15.14
CA SER A 111 -10.76 34.20 15.88
C SER A 111 -9.94 34.32 17.16
N GLU A 112 -9.27 35.45 17.32
CA GLU A 112 -8.62 35.85 18.57
C GLU A 112 -9.62 35.71 19.72
N CYS A 113 -9.30 34.88 20.71
CA CYS A 113 -10.05 34.84 21.96
C CYS A 113 -9.67 36.09 22.77
N ASP A 114 -10.64 36.99 22.97
CA ASP A 114 -10.62 38.02 24.02
C ASP A 114 -10.64 37.39 25.42
#